data_AF-A0A1B9BZX2-F1
#
_entry.id   AF-A0A1B9BZX2-F1
#
_cell.length_a   1.000
_cell.length_b   1.000
_cell.length_c   1.000
_cell.angle_alpha   90.00
_cell.angle_beta   90.00
_cell.angle_gamma   90.00
#
_symmetry.space_group_name_H-M   'P 1'
#
loop_
_entity.id
_entity.type
_entity.pdbx_description
1 polymer ?
#
loop_
_entity_poly.entity_id
_entity_poly.type
_entity_poly.pdbx_seq_one_letter_code
_entity_poly.pdbx_strand_id
1 'polypeptide(L)'
;MLIDRIINISTVIAIAVVIIAYRQWKTASATLKLELYKRRFNIYLSVLDLYQATMKGSLADMEKSAIPFIMSFRESLFLFDEKDGIYKTLEIIKDEYSKIEAYEKAEADSDDSDDSERIAERARASNGSYTRLEERLLKLEEQLKKYLDFSKIK
;
A
#
# COMPACT_ATOMS: atom_id res chain seq x y z
N MET A 1 -27.33 -51.42 -26.74
CA MET A 1 -27.15 -50.42 -27.82
C MET A 1 -27.56 -49.00 -27.42
N LEU A 2 -28.77 -48.74 -26.90
CA LEU A 2 -29.16 -47.40 -26.40
C LEU A 2 -28.43 -47.00 -25.10
N ILE A 3 -28.29 -47.93 -24.15
CA ILE A 3 -27.61 -47.70 -22.86
C ILE A 3 -26.12 -47.41 -23.06
N ASP A 4 -25.44 -48.17 -23.93
CA ASP A 4 -24.00 -47.99 -24.21
C ASP A 4 -23.70 -46.62 -24.83
N ARG A 5 -24.61 -46.11 -25.66
CA ARG A 5 -24.52 -44.75 -26.22
C ARG A 5 -24.66 -43.66 -25.16
N ILE A 6 -25.57 -43.85 -24.19
CA ILE A 6 -25.75 -42.91 -23.08
C ILE A 6 -24.52 -42.91 -22.19
N ILE A 7 -23.97 -44.08 -21.84
CA ILE A 7 -22.74 -44.20 -21.04
C ILE A 7 -21.58 -43.47 -21.73
N ASN A 8 -21.37 -43.69 -23.03
CA ASN A 8 -20.29 -43.02 -23.78
C ASN A 8 -20.45 -41.49 -23.80
N ILE A 9 -21.68 -40.97 -23.96
CA ILE A 9 -21.96 -39.54 -23.92
C ILE A 9 -21.70 -38.97 -22.52
N SER A 10 -22.18 -39.66 -21.47
CA SER A 10 -21.94 -39.27 -20.08
C SER A 10 -20.44 -39.25 -19.74
N THR A 11 -19.66 -40.20 -20.22
CA THR A 11 -18.20 -40.22 -20.04
C THR A 11 -17.52 -39.03 -20.73
N VAL A 12 -17.90 -38.71 -21.97
CA VAL A 12 -17.35 -37.55 -22.69
C VAL A 12 -17.71 -36.24 -21.99
N ILE A 13 -18.95 -36.10 -21.52
CA ILE A 13 -19.40 -34.94 -20.76
C ILE A 13 -18.62 -34.83 -19.44
N ALA A 14 -18.42 -35.93 -18.71
CA ALA A 14 -17.67 -35.92 -17.47
C ALA A 14 -16.21 -35.45 -17.69
N ILE A 15 -15.55 -35.94 -18.74
CA ILE A 15 -14.19 -35.49 -19.11
C ILE A 15 -14.17 -34.00 -19.45
N ALA A 16 -15.15 -33.52 -20.23
CA ALA A 16 -15.26 -32.11 -20.58
C ALA A 16 -15.45 -31.23 -19.33
N VAL A 17 -16.30 -31.65 -18.38
CA VAL A 17 -16.51 -30.95 -17.11
C VAL A 17 -15.23 -30.89 -16.29
N VAL A 18 -14.46 -31.97 -16.19
CA VAL A 18 -13.16 -31.97 -15.48
C VAL A 18 -12.17 -30.98 -16.12
N ILE A 19 -12.10 -30.94 -17.45
CA ILE A 19 -11.23 -29.98 -18.17
C ILE A 19 -11.66 -28.54 -17.89
N ILE A 20 -12.97 -28.26 -17.94
CA ILE A 20 -13.50 -26.91 -17.66
C ILE A 20 -13.22 -26.53 -16.21
N ALA A 21 -13.47 -27.41 -15.25
CA ALA A 21 -13.21 -27.17 -13.83
C ALA A 21 -11.72 -26.90 -13.57
N TYR A 22 -10.81 -27.66 -14.19
CA TYR A 22 -9.37 -27.43 -14.09
C TYR A 22 -8.98 -26.05 -14.63
N ARG A 23 -9.54 -25.64 -15.77
CA ARG A 23 -9.30 -24.31 -16.35
C ARG A 23 -9.86 -23.19 -15.46
N GLN A 24 -11.06 -23.36 -14.91
CA GLN A 24 -11.67 -22.40 -13.99
C GLN A 24 -10.84 -22.23 -12.72
N TRP A 25 -10.35 -23.33 -12.13
CA TRP A 25 -9.47 -23.28 -10.97
C TRP A 25 -8.15 -22.55 -11.27
N LYS A 26 -7.51 -22.86 -12.41
CA LYS A 26 -6.28 -22.17 -12.83
C LYS A 26 -6.50 -20.67 -13.01
N THR A 27 -7.61 -20.28 -13.63
CA THR A 27 -7.97 -18.86 -13.79
C THR A 27 -8.22 -18.18 -12.44
N ALA A 28 -9.00 -18.81 -11.56
CA ALA A 28 -9.28 -18.27 -10.23
C ALA A 28 -8.00 -18.07 -9.41
N SER A 29 -7.06 -19.02 -9.47
CA SER A 29 -5.76 -18.89 -8.83
C SER A 29 -4.95 -17.72 -9.38
N ALA A 30 -4.93 -17.53 -10.70
CA ALA A 30 -4.24 -16.39 -11.32
C ALA A 30 -4.87 -15.05 -10.92
N THR A 31 -6.21 -14.97 -10.87
CA THR A 31 -6.93 -13.78 -10.41
C THR A 31 -6.59 -13.45 -8.95
N LEU A 32 -6.58 -14.45 -8.07
CA LEU A 32 -6.23 -14.26 -6.65
C LEU A 32 -4.80 -13.72 -6.49
N LYS A 33 -3.83 -14.25 -7.24
CA LYS A 33 -2.44 -13.75 -7.24
C LYS A 33 -2.38 -12.29 -7.69
N LEU A 34 -3.13 -11.93 -8.74
CA LEU A 34 -3.20 -10.56 -9.25
C LEU A 34 -3.85 -9.61 -8.25
N GLU A 35 -4.92 -10.03 -7.57
CA GLU A 35 -5.57 -9.23 -6.53
C GLU A 35 -4.65 -8.98 -5.33
N LEU A 36 -3.93 -10.02 -4.88
CA LEU A 36 -2.94 -9.88 -3.82
C LEU A 36 -1.81 -8.92 -4.22
N TYR A 37 -1.32 -9.03 -5.46
CA TYR A 37 -0.35 -8.08 -6.00
C TYR A 37 -0.87 -6.65 -5.96
N LYS A 38 -2.09 -6.41 -6.48
CA LYS A 38 -2.70 -5.09 -6.53
C LYS A 38 -2.85 -4.49 -5.13
N ARG A 39 -3.30 -5.27 -4.15
CA ARG A 39 -3.40 -4.81 -2.76
C ARG A 39 -2.04 -4.40 -2.19
N ARG A 40 -0.99 -5.21 -2.42
CA ARG A 40 0.37 -4.90 -1.97
C ARG A 40 0.95 -3.66 -2.65
N PHE A 41 0.70 -3.50 -3.95
CA PHE A 41 1.12 -2.31 -4.70
C PHE A 41 0.36 -1.06 -4.27
N ASN A 42 -0.92 -1.19 -3.91
CA ASN A 42 -1.73 -0.08 -3.43
C ASN A 42 -1.18 0.53 -2.14
N ILE A 43 -0.57 -0.28 -1.27
CA ILE A 43 0.12 0.23 -0.07
C ILE A 43 1.23 1.20 -0.47
N TYR A 44 2.08 0.82 -1.43
CA TYR A 44 3.12 1.71 -1.95
C TYR A 44 2.54 3.02 -2.50
N LEU A 45 1.50 2.93 -3.34
CA LEU A 45 0.85 4.10 -3.92
C LEU A 45 0.31 5.05 -2.85
N SER A 46 -0.36 4.53 -1.82
CA SER A 46 -0.92 5.37 -0.74
C SER A 46 0.15 6.14 0.04
N VAL A 47 1.33 5.54 0.24
CA VAL A 47 2.45 6.17 0.93
C VAL A 47 3.11 7.21 0.04
N LEU A 48 3.25 6.90 -1.25
CA LEU A 48 3.80 7.82 -2.23
C LEU A 48 2.89 9.06 -2.41
N ASP A 49 1.58 8.88 -2.41
CA ASP A 49 0.60 9.97 -2.47
C ASP A 49 0.68 10.84 -1.20
N LEU A 50 0.77 10.23 -0.01
CA LEU A 50 0.99 10.95 1.24
C LEU A 50 2.28 11.76 1.20
N TYR A 51 3.38 11.16 0.73
CA TYR A 51 4.67 11.81 0.58
C TYR A 51 4.59 13.03 -0.36
N GLN A 52 3.95 12.87 -1.53
CA GLN A 52 3.78 13.97 -2.48
C GLN A 52 2.93 15.11 -1.92
N ALA A 53 1.83 14.77 -1.24
CA ALA A 53 0.98 15.75 -0.56
C ALA A 53 1.73 16.50 0.54
N THR A 54 2.60 15.80 1.27
CA THR A 54 3.45 16.39 2.31
C THR A 54 4.52 17.32 1.73
N MET A 55 5.15 16.96 0.61
CA MET A 55 6.26 17.74 0.04
C MET A 55 5.84 18.94 -0.81
N LYS A 56 4.68 18.87 -1.47
CA LYS A 56 4.27 19.85 -2.49
C LYS A 56 2.80 20.24 -2.40
N GLY A 57 2.04 19.60 -1.54
CA GLY A 57 0.60 19.80 -1.41
C GLY A 57 0.26 20.91 -0.42
N SER A 58 -1.02 21.26 -0.40
CA SER A 58 -1.61 22.05 0.67
C SER A 58 -1.93 21.18 1.89
N LEU A 59 -2.22 21.81 3.04
CA LEU A 59 -2.73 21.09 4.20
C LEU A 59 -3.98 20.25 3.88
N ALA A 60 -4.85 20.72 2.99
CA ALA A 60 -6.02 19.96 2.54
C ALA A 60 -5.63 18.70 1.74
N ASP A 61 -4.56 18.76 0.95
CA ASP A 61 -4.04 17.58 0.22
C ASP A 61 -3.42 16.56 1.18
N MET A 62 -2.75 17.05 2.23
CA MET A 62 -2.22 16.20 3.30
C MET A 62 -3.36 15.46 4.01
N GLU A 63 -4.41 16.15 4.42
CA GLU A 63 -5.56 15.52 5.09
C GLU A 63 -6.28 14.52 4.18
N LYS A 64 -6.42 14.84 2.89
CA LYS A 64 -7.04 13.95 1.90
C LYS A 64 -6.24 12.66 1.69
N SER A 65 -4.91 12.73 1.69
CA SER A 65 -4.03 11.58 1.49
C SER A 65 -3.82 10.74 2.77
N ALA A 66 -4.06 11.32 3.95
CA ALA A 66 -3.92 10.63 5.23
C ALA A 66 -4.86 9.43 5.39
N ILE A 67 -6.14 9.57 4.99
CA ILE A 67 -7.14 8.50 5.16
C ILE A 67 -6.77 7.23 4.38
N PRO A 68 -6.50 7.30 3.05
CA PRO A 68 -6.05 6.14 2.28
C PRO A 68 -4.77 5.50 2.83
N PHE A 69 -3.83 6.33 3.30
CA PHE A 69 -2.60 5.84 3.91
C PHE A 69 -2.86 5.09 5.23
N ILE A 70 -3.69 5.62 6.13
CA ILE A 70 -4.02 4.96 7.41
C ILE A 70 -4.69 3.59 7.15
N MET A 71 -5.59 3.51 6.17
CA MET A 71 -6.20 2.25 5.77
C MET A 71 -5.14 1.25 5.28
N SER A 72 -4.28 1.70 4.37
CA SER A 72 -3.19 0.89 3.82
C SER A 72 -2.17 0.44 4.87
N PHE A 73 -1.87 1.30 5.84
CA PHE A 73 -1.06 0.98 7.01
C PHE A 73 -1.68 -0.16 7.83
N ARG A 74 -2.97 -0.08 8.14
CA ARG A 74 -3.65 -1.15 8.88
C ARG A 74 -3.73 -2.45 8.08
N GLU A 75 -4.00 -2.37 6.78
CA GLU A 75 -4.02 -3.53 5.89
C GLU A 75 -2.66 -4.22 5.77
N SER A 76 -1.56 -3.46 5.87
CA SER A 76 -0.20 -4.00 5.76
C SER A 76 0.10 -5.10 6.79
N LEU A 77 -0.57 -5.08 7.95
CA LEU A 77 -0.47 -6.10 8.99
C LEU A 77 -0.83 -7.50 8.48
N PHE A 78 -1.75 -7.59 7.52
CA PHE A 78 -2.27 -8.86 7.00
C PHE A 78 -1.66 -9.27 5.66
N LEU A 79 -1.00 -8.34 4.96
CA LEU A 79 -0.51 -8.55 3.59
C LEU A 79 0.96 -8.97 3.52
N PHE A 80 1.70 -8.77 4.60
CA PHE A 80 3.14 -8.98 4.68
C PHE A 80 3.54 -9.77 5.92
N ASP A 81 4.70 -10.44 5.85
CA ASP A 81 5.23 -11.15 7.00
C ASP A 81 5.85 -10.14 7.98
N GLU A 82 5.61 -10.33 9.28
CA GLU A 82 6.07 -9.42 10.34
C GLU A 82 7.59 -9.19 10.30
N LYS A 83 8.35 -10.25 10.01
CA LYS A 83 9.82 -10.24 9.91
C LYS A 83 10.37 -9.25 8.88
N ASP A 84 9.57 -8.85 7.91
CA ASP A 84 10.00 -7.91 6.87
C ASP A 84 9.89 -6.46 7.32
N GLY A 85 9.26 -6.21 8.47
CA GLY A 85 9.25 -4.91 9.12
C GLY A 85 8.51 -3.81 8.36
N ILE A 86 7.68 -4.16 7.37
CA ILE A 86 6.91 -3.20 6.56
C ILE A 86 5.94 -2.42 7.45
N TYR A 87 5.18 -3.12 8.30
CA TYR A 87 4.24 -2.50 9.24
C TYR A 87 4.93 -1.45 10.12
N LYS A 88 6.10 -1.80 10.66
CA LYS A 88 6.91 -0.90 11.50
C LYS A 88 7.46 0.29 10.73
N THR A 89 7.88 0.11 9.48
CA THR A 89 8.30 1.22 8.62
C THR A 89 7.13 2.19 8.38
N LEU A 90 5.94 1.67 8.08
CA LEU A 90 4.73 2.47 7.87
C LEU A 90 4.26 3.18 9.14
N GLU A 91 4.41 2.55 10.32
CA GLU A 91 4.16 3.19 11.61
C GLU A 91 5.06 4.41 11.82
N ILE A 92 6.35 4.30 11.52
CA ILE A 92 7.29 5.43 11.61
C ILE A 92 6.93 6.53 10.59
N ILE A 93 6.53 6.17 9.37
CA ILE A 93 6.06 7.13 8.36
C ILE A 93 4.84 7.91 8.88
N LYS A 94 3.89 7.21 9.51
CA LYS A 94 2.70 7.82 10.12
C LYS A 94 3.11 8.80 11.23
N ASP A 95 4.06 8.42 12.08
CA ASP A 95 4.53 9.28 13.17
C ASP A 95 5.29 10.52 12.66
N GLU A 96 6.12 10.38 11.62
CA GLU A 96 6.80 11.53 11.00
C GLU A 96 5.81 12.44 10.28
N TYR A 97 4.84 11.88 9.55
CA TYR A 97 3.76 12.64 8.92
C TYR A 97 2.98 13.46 9.96
N SER A 98 2.56 12.86 11.08
CA SER A 98 1.82 13.58 12.13
C SER A 98 2.60 14.76 12.72
N LYS A 99 3.94 14.69 12.78
CA LYS A 99 4.77 15.82 13.21
C LYS A 99 4.75 16.96 12.18
N ILE A 100 4.84 16.62 10.89
CA ILE A 100 4.80 17.59 9.80
C ILE A 100 3.41 18.24 9.74
N GLU A 101 2.34 17.45 9.76
CA GLU A 101 0.96 17.96 9.76
C GLU A 101 0.70 18.91 10.94
N ALA A 102 1.16 18.57 12.15
CA ALA A 102 1.02 19.43 13.31
C ALA A 102 1.80 20.75 13.17
N TYR A 103 2.95 20.72 12.49
CA TYR A 103 3.73 21.91 12.16
C TYR A 103 2.98 22.81 11.17
N GLU A 104 2.53 22.24 10.04
CA GLU A 104 1.79 22.97 9.00
C GLU A 104 0.49 23.59 9.55
N LYS A 105 -0.22 22.89 10.42
CA LYS A 105 -1.40 23.43 11.12
C LYS A 105 -1.05 24.60 12.02
N ALA A 106 0.01 24.48 12.81
CA ALA A 106 0.45 25.54 13.71
C ALA A 106 0.96 26.78 12.97
N GLU A 107 1.53 26.61 11.77
CA GLU A 107 1.94 27.72 10.88
C GLU A 107 0.73 28.39 10.23
N ALA A 108 -0.26 27.61 9.76
CA ALA A 108 -1.50 28.14 9.20
C ALA A 108 -2.33 28.95 10.22
N ASP A 109 -2.28 28.57 11.49
CA ASP A 109 -3.01 29.22 12.59
C ASP A 109 -2.23 30.38 13.26
N SER A 110 -0.94 30.58 12.93
CA SER A 110 -0.15 31.66 13.54
C SER A 110 -0.41 33.01 12.89
N ASP A 111 -0.89 33.97 13.69
CA ASP A 111 -0.84 35.40 13.34
C ASP A 111 0.63 35.86 13.38
N ASP A 112 1.05 36.62 12.36
CA ASP A 112 2.44 36.94 11.94
C ASP A 112 3.28 37.76 12.96
N SER A 113 2.88 37.77 14.24
CA SER A 113 3.53 38.52 15.31
C SER A 113 4.29 37.62 16.29
N ASP A 114 5.61 37.59 16.08
CA ASP A 114 6.63 37.78 17.13
C ASP A 114 7.15 36.57 17.93
N ASP A 115 7.54 35.47 17.26
CA ASP A 115 8.55 34.57 17.83
C ASP A 115 9.41 33.86 16.76
N SER A 116 10.30 34.61 16.12
CA SER A 116 11.19 34.12 15.05
C SER A 116 12.05 32.93 15.47
N GLU A 117 12.36 32.80 16.76
CA GLU A 117 13.17 31.71 17.31
C GLU A 117 12.37 30.40 17.35
N ARG A 118 11.09 30.47 17.78
CA ARG A 118 10.18 29.32 17.73
C ARG A 118 9.83 28.89 16.30
N ILE A 119 9.71 29.85 15.38
CA ILE A 119 9.51 29.53 13.95
C ILE A 119 10.75 28.82 13.39
N ALA A 120 11.95 29.32 13.70
CA ALA A 120 13.20 28.70 13.23
C ALA A 120 13.45 27.29 13.83
N GLU A 121 13.14 27.08 15.11
CA GLU A 121 13.25 25.76 15.75
C GLU A 121 12.26 24.75 15.14
N ARG A 122 11.02 25.18 14.92
CA ARG A 122 9.98 24.36 14.29
C ARG A 122 10.29 24.04 12.82
N ALA A 123 10.79 25.02 12.06
CA ALA A 123 11.23 24.80 10.67
C ALA A 123 12.40 23.79 10.59
N ARG A 124 13.34 23.82 11.54
CA ARG A 124 14.41 22.80 11.64
C ARG A 124 13.88 21.41 11.96
N ALA A 125 12.95 21.31 12.91
CA ALA A 125 12.31 20.05 13.28
C ALA A 125 11.48 19.47 12.11
N SER A 126 10.82 20.34 11.36
CA SER A 126 10.06 20.01 10.15
C SER A 126 10.99 19.50 9.04
N ASN A 127 12.07 20.23 8.71
CA ASN A 127 13.07 19.79 7.74
C ASN A 127 13.67 18.41 8.07
N GLY A 128 13.98 18.15 9.34
CA GLY A 128 14.46 16.83 9.74
C GLY A 128 13.41 15.73 9.54
N SER A 129 12.12 16.05 9.66
CA SER A 129 11.03 15.09 9.48
C SER A 129 10.78 14.80 8.00
N TYR A 130 10.90 15.80 7.13
CA TYR A 130 10.86 15.64 5.67
C TYR A 130 11.95 14.69 5.16
N THR A 131 13.22 14.88 5.59
CA THR A 131 14.32 13.95 5.23
C THR A 131 14.09 12.54 5.76
N ARG A 132 13.63 12.41 7.02
CA ARG A 132 13.32 11.09 7.59
C ARG A 132 12.18 10.41 6.84
N LEU A 133 11.18 11.15 6.37
CA LEU A 133 10.07 10.60 5.59
C LEU A 133 10.57 10.03 4.25
N GLU A 134 11.46 10.74 3.56
CA GLU A 134 12.10 10.28 2.32
C GLU A 134 12.94 9.01 2.54
N GLU A 135 13.80 8.99 3.58
CA GLU A 135 14.58 7.81 3.94
C GLU A 135 13.69 6.59 4.23
N ARG A 136 12.54 6.80 4.88
CA ARG A 136 11.59 5.73 5.19
C ARG A 136 10.83 5.26 3.97
N LEU A 137 10.52 6.14 3.02
CA LEU A 137 9.95 5.77 1.73
C LEU A 137 10.91 4.86 0.95
N LEU A 138 12.19 5.24 0.84
CA LEU A 138 13.20 4.42 0.17
C LEU A 138 13.38 3.05 0.84
N LYS A 139 13.37 3.01 2.17
CA LYS A 139 13.39 1.74 2.91
C LYS A 139 12.15 0.89 2.63
N LEU A 140 10.97 1.50 2.56
CA LEU A 140 9.73 0.80 2.24
C LEU A 140 9.81 0.19 0.84
N GLU A 141 10.30 0.93 -0.15
CA GLU A 141 10.51 0.42 -1.52
C GLU A 141 11.40 -0.81 -1.52
N GLU A 142 12.52 -0.79 -0.78
CA GLU A 142 13.40 -1.94 -0.64
C GLU A 142 12.68 -3.15 -0.03
N GLN A 143 11.92 -2.96 1.04
CA GLN A 143 11.15 -4.02 1.69
C GLN A 143 10.07 -4.61 0.77
N LEU A 144 9.45 -3.77 -0.07
CA LEU A 144 8.38 -4.18 -0.98
C LEU A 144 8.88 -4.88 -2.24
N LYS A 145 10.15 -4.70 -2.65
CA LYS A 145 10.72 -5.32 -3.86
C LYS A 145 10.40 -6.81 -3.97
N LYS A 146 10.58 -7.58 -2.89
CA LYS A 146 10.35 -9.03 -2.93
C LYS A 146 8.87 -9.41 -3.11
N TYR A 147 7.95 -8.51 -2.78
CA TYR A 147 6.51 -8.71 -2.85
C TYR A 147 5.90 -8.20 -4.16
N LEU A 148 6.59 -7.27 -4.83
CA LEU A 148 6.17 -6.63 -6.08
C LEU A 148 6.91 -7.18 -7.31
N ASP A 149 7.89 -8.06 -7.13
CA ASP A 149 8.61 -8.71 -8.22
C ASP A 149 7.73 -9.73 -8.95
N PHE A 150 7.15 -9.31 -10.08
CA PHE A 150 6.34 -10.17 -10.96
C PHE A 150 7.09 -11.37 -11.52
N SER A 151 8.43 -11.31 -11.63
CA SER A 151 9.22 -12.43 -12.16
C SER A 151 9.20 -13.66 -11.24
N LYS A 152 8.84 -13.45 -9.96
CA LYS A 152 8.71 -14.50 -8.95
C LYS A 152 7.29 -15.06 -8.82
N ILE A 153 6.31 -14.49 -9.53
CA ILE A 153 4.94 -14.99 -9.57
C ILE A 153 4.86 -16.14 -10.60
N LYS A 154 5.33 -17.32 -10.21
CA LYS A 154 5.10 -18.58 -10.95
C LYS A 154 3.78 -19.23 -10.52
#